data_AF-A0A7C2J3I8-F1
#
_entry.id   AF-A0A7C2J3I8-F1
#
_cell.length_a   1.000
_cell.length_b   1.000
_cell.length_c   1.000
_cell.angle_alpha   90.00
_cell.angle_beta   90.00
_cell.angle_gamma   90.00
#
_symmetry.space_group_name_H-M   'P 1'
#
loop_
_entity.id
_entity.type
_entity.pdbx_description
1 polymer ?
#
loop_
_entity_poly.entity_id
_entity_poly.type
_entity_poly.pdbx_seq_one_letter_code
_entity_poly.pdbx_strand_id
1 'polypeptide(L)'
;MGSKKLKAVVVLADRKVISQTPETIKMLRENLDQFIKPLKDFFHNFGTTGITAMSALNGDSPVKNWGGVGIIDFPQAQQIDGGSQINPRMEKSYGCWRCPIACGAESKESTNPKYPYPHHTHRPEYEAMAAFGTMNLVADPDALIYANHLCNEYGFDVISAGGAISMAIECYQNGIITKEDTEGIELRWGDADAMIAFLKAMGERKGIAAVFADGVKVAAEKIGRGAEKYAMHIGGQELPMHDPKLQPEYYTTYKLDPTPARHTQYEGNKRLGKIPPAPADNKVYTGRGEHHKAASEYMHVVNAGGMCQFIMMAANTANMPTWFNAVTGWDMDLDEMMQVGERIANLRMAYEVREGGNPRKRYVPPRVTGESTEATHAGPLQGIKLDTETLEVDFLKACDWDLETCKPSKAKLESLGLQDVAVALHA
;
A
#
# COMPACT_ATOMS: atom_id res chain seq x y z
N MET A 1 -15.24 -1.62 13.54
CA MET A 1 -15.12 -2.27 14.86
C MET A 1 -15.55 -1.35 16.00
N GLY A 2 -14.88 -0.20 16.21
CA GLY A 2 -15.25 0.77 17.26
C GLY A 2 -16.70 1.29 17.19
N SER A 3 -17.23 1.57 15.99
CA SER A 3 -18.65 1.98 15.81
C SER A 3 -19.67 0.93 16.28
N LYS A 4 -19.26 -0.34 16.35
CA LYS A 4 -20.08 -1.45 16.88
C LYS A 4 -19.78 -1.74 18.37
N LYS A 5 -19.01 -0.88 19.05
CA LYS A 5 -18.56 -1.03 20.44
C LYS A 5 -17.84 -2.37 20.73
N LEU A 6 -17.20 -2.94 19.71
CA LEU A 6 -16.43 -4.18 19.82
C LEU A 6 -14.95 -3.84 20.06
N LYS A 7 -14.38 -4.22 21.21
CA LYS A 7 -12.98 -3.92 21.56
C LYS A 7 -11.99 -4.99 21.11
N ALA A 8 -12.36 -6.27 21.13
CA ALA A 8 -11.51 -7.38 20.71
C ALA A 8 -12.35 -8.59 20.29
N VAL A 9 -11.74 -9.48 19.51
CA VAL A 9 -12.24 -10.83 19.22
C VAL A 9 -11.15 -11.80 19.64
N VAL A 10 -11.45 -12.74 20.53
CA VAL A 10 -10.50 -13.73 21.04
C VAL A 10 -10.91 -15.10 20.52
N VAL A 11 -9.96 -15.80 19.90
CA VAL A 11 -10.19 -17.14 19.32
C VAL A 11 -9.19 -18.12 19.91
N LEU A 12 -9.69 -19.24 20.43
CA LEU A 12 -8.90 -20.39 20.86
C LEU A 12 -9.33 -21.59 20.01
N ALA A 13 -8.40 -22.23 19.32
CA ALA A 13 -8.68 -23.36 18.44
C ALA A 13 -7.80 -24.56 18.82
N ASP A 14 -8.42 -25.74 18.91
CA ASP A 14 -7.79 -27.04 19.16
C ASP A 14 -7.71 -27.91 17.89
N ARG A 15 -8.55 -27.62 16.89
CA ARG A 15 -8.65 -28.38 15.64
C ARG A 15 -7.47 -28.12 14.71
N LYS A 16 -6.89 -29.19 14.17
CA LYS A 16 -5.92 -29.14 13.07
C LYS A 16 -6.68 -29.12 11.75
N VAL A 17 -6.68 -27.97 11.06
CA VAL A 17 -7.49 -27.74 9.84
C VAL A 17 -6.78 -28.18 8.55
N ILE A 18 -5.44 -28.15 8.51
CA ILE A 18 -4.67 -28.52 7.30
C ILE A 18 -4.22 -29.97 7.42
N SER A 19 -4.59 -30.78 6.44
CA SER A 19 -4.11 -32.16 6.28
C SER A 19 -2.58 -32.16 6.17
N GLN A 20 -1.89 -32.77 7.13
CA GLN A 20 -0.43 -32.92 7.12
C GLN A 20 -0.06 -34.29 6.56
N THR A 21 -0.58 -34.63 5.38
CA THR A 21 -0.20 -35.90 4.74
C THR A 21 1.28 -35.88 4.35
N PRO A 22 1.94 -37.04 4.23
CA PRO A 22 3.30 -37.13 3.71
C PRO A 22 3.49 -36.40 2.36
N GLU A 23 2.49 -36.46 1.50
CA GLU A 23 2.48 -35.81 0.18
C GLU A 23 2.47 -34.28 0.31
N THR A 24 1.61 -33.75 1.19
CA THR A 24 1.52 -32.31 1.46
C THR A 24 2.82 -31.77 2.06
N ILE A 25 3.45 -32.53 2.96
CA ILE A 25 4.74 -32.17 3.55
C ILE A 25 5.86 -32.18 2.50
N LYS A 26 5.88 -33.21 1.64
CA LYS A 26 6.86 -33.31 0.55
C LYS A 26 6.72 -32.13 -0.42
N MET A 27 5.50 -31.83 -0.86
CA MET A 27 5.19 -30.68 -1.71
C MET A 27 5.67 -29.36 -1.08
N LEU A 28 5.41 -29.16 0.22
CA LEU A 28 5.87 -27.95 0.92
C LEU A 28 7.39 -27.81 0.87
N ARG A 29 8.14 -28.88 1.14
CA ARG A 29 9.62 -28.85 1.11
C ARG A 29 10.14 -28.50 -0.27
N GLU A 30 9.63 -29.17 -1.31
CA GLU A 30 10.03 -28.90 -2.70
C GLU A 30 9.75 -27.45 -3.11
N ASN A 31 8.64 -26.87 -2.66
CA ASN A 31 8.33 -25.47 -2.94
C ASN A 31 9.22 -24.51 -2.17
N LEU A 32 9.58 -24.81 -0.91
CA LEU A 32 10.54 -24.00 -0.15
C LEU A 32 11.93 -23.98 -0.78
N ASP A 33 12.36 -25.10 -1.37
CA ASP A 33 13.63 -25.19 -2.09
C ASP A 33 13.64 -24.36 -3.39
N GLN A 34 12.46 -24.08 -3.96
CA GLN A 34 12.28 -23.22 -5.14
C GLN A 34 12.21 -21.73 -4.81
N PHE A 35 12.30 -21.32 -3.54
CA PHE A 35 12.26 -19.90 -3.21
C PHE A 35 13.45 -19.17 -3.82
N ILE A 36 13.21 -17.97 -4.34
CA ILE A 36 14.24 -17.07 -4.84
C ILE A 36 15.07 -16.61 -3.63
N LYS A 37 16.17 -17.34 -3.36
CA LYS A 37 16.99 -17.16 -2.17
C LYS A 37 17.43 -15.70 -1.92
N PRO A 38 17.89 -14.93 -2.92
CA PRO A 38 18.25 -13.52 -2.70
C PRO A 38 17.09 -12.67 -2.18
N LEU A 39 15.86 -12.86 -2.70
CA LEU A 39 14.68 -12.12 -2.25
C LEU A 39 14.25 -12.55 -0.85
N LYS A 40 14.26 -13.87 -0.58
CA LYS A 40 13.99 -14.40 0.76
C LYS A 40 14.97 -13.81 1.78
N ASP A 41 16.27 -13.87 1.49
CA ASP A 41 17.32 -13.37 2.38
C ASP A 41 17.22 -11.85 2.57
N PHE A 42 16.89 -11.10 1.51
CA PHE A 42 16.64 -9.67 1.61
C PHE A 42 15.54 -9.36 2.62
N PHE A 43 14.35 -9.96 2.47
CA PHE A 43 13.24 -9.72 3.38
C PHE A 43 13.52 -10.23 4.79
N HIS A 44 14.20 -11.36 4.94
CA HIS A 44 14.59 -11.87 6.24
C HIS A 44 15.50 -10.90 7.00
N ASN A 45 16.52 -10.38 6.31
CA ASN A 45 17.53 -9.53 6.93
C ASN A 45 17.05 -8.09 7.14
N PHE A 46 16.32 -7.51 6.18
CA PHE A 46 15.98 -6.09 6.18
C PHE A 46 14.49 -5.79 6.35
N GLY A 47 13.64 -6.82 6.26
CA GLY A 47 12.20 -6.62 6.11
C GLY A 47 11.93 -5.81 4.85
N THR A 48 10.84 -5.05 4.85
CA THR A 48 10.59 -4.09 3.76
C THR A 48 11.41 -2.80 3.92
N THR A 49 11.87 -2.45 5.13
CA THR A 49 12.63 -1.22 5.37
C THR A 49 13.90 -1.08 4.54
N GLY A 50 14.45 -2.21 4.05
CA GLY A 50 15.66 -2.25 3.23
C GLY A 50 15.58 -1.46 1.92
N ILE A 51 14.39 -1.12 1.43
CA ILE A 51 14.26 -0.28 0.22
C ILE A 51 14.09 1.21 0.52
N THR A 52 13.80 1.62 1.77
CA THR A 52 13.28 2.97 2.09
C THR A 52 14.20 4.10 1.63
N ALA A 53 15.46 4.09 2.07
CA ALA A 53 16.41 5.17 1.79
C ALA A 53 16.63 5.34 0.29
N MET A 54 16.82 4.22 -0.41
CA MET A 54 17.03 4.21 -1.86
C MET A 54 15.77 4.67 -2.59
N SER A 55 14.58 4.21 -2.16
CA SER A 55 13.30 4.55 -2.81
C SER A 55 13.02 6.06 -2.78
N ALA A 56 13.46 6.78 -1.75
CA ALA A 56 13.42 8.25 -1.77
C ALA A 56 14.36 8.85 -2.85
N LEU A 57 15.55 8.28 -3.02
CA LEU A 57 16.59 8.82 -3.90
C LEU A 57 16.36 8.49 -5.38
N ASN A 58 15.73 7.36 -5.72
CA ASN A 58 15.39 7.03 -7.10
C ASN A 58 14.04 7.60 -7.55
N GLY A 59 13.26 8.20 -6.64
CA GLY A 59 11.95 8.77 -6.92
C GLY A 59 10.77 7.79 -6.81
N ASP A 60 10.93 6.64 -6.16
CA ASP A 60 9.81 5.74 -5.89
C ASP A 60 9.00 6.17 -4.66
N SER A 61 9.65 6.50 -3.55
CA SER A 61 8.95 7.03 -2.38
C SER A 61 8.57 8.48 -2.61
N PRO A 62 7.33 8.89 -2.30
CA PRO A 62 6.98 10.30 -2.27
C PRO A 62 7.76 11.03 -1.17
N VAL A 63 8.12 12.28 -1.46
CA VAL A 63 8.88 13.15 -0.55
C VAL A 63 8.10 14.43 -0.33
N LYS A 64 8.08 14.94 0.92
CA LYS A 64 7.48 16.24 1.28
C LYS A 64 6.05 16.39 0.76
N ASN A 65 5.14 15.55 1.26
CA ASN A 65 3.76 15.43 0.81
C ASN A 65 3.58 15.34 -0.72
N TRP A 66 4.37 14.48 -1.37
CA TRP A 66 4.39 14.30 -2.84
C TRP A 66 4.86 15.52 -3.64
N GLY A 67 5.33 16.59 -3.01
CA GLY A 67 5.77 17.82 -3.67
C GLY A 67 7.29 17.98 -3.78
N GLY A 68 8.07 17.09 -3.16
CA GLY A 68 9.53 17.18 -3.10
C GLY A 68 10.26 16.22 -4.03
N VAL A 69 11.56 16.46 -4.21
CA VAL A 69 12.50 15.60 -4.95
C VAL A 69 13.51 15.04 -3.95
N GLY A 70 13.57 13.72 -3.78
CA GLY A 70 14.34 13.11 -2.67
C GLY A 70 15.82 13.48 -2.62
N ILE A 71 16.51 13.52 -3.76
CA ILE A 71 17.93 13.92 -3.83
C ILE A 71 18.18 15.41 -3.48
N ILE A 72 17.13 16.24 -3.42
CA ILE A 72 17.20 17.69 -3.13
C ILE A 72 16.61 17.99 -1.75
N ASP A 73 15.36 17.58 -1.51
CA ASP A 73 14.60 17.90 -0.31
C ASP A 73 14.91 16.96 0.87
N PHE A 74 15.45 15.75 0.60
CA PHE A 74 15.75 14.76 1.64
C PHE A 74 17.16 14.14 1.48
N PRO A 75 18.24 14.96 1.42
CA PRO A 75 19.61 14.47 1.23
C PRO A 75 20.07 13.53 2.37
N GLN A 76 19.42 13.60 3.52
CA GLN A 76 19.65 12.73 4.67
C GLN A 76 18.96 11.36 4.60
N ALA A 77 18.40 10.93 3.45
CA ALA A 77 17.68 9.66 3.32
C ALA A 77 18.45 8.43 3.85
N GLN A 78 19.79 8.43 3.77
CA GLN A 78 20.61 7.33 4.30
C GLN A 78 20.56 7.20 5.83
N GLN A 79 20.13 8.23 6.55
CA GLN A 79 19.94 8.17 8.01
C GLN A 79 18.71 7.34 8.41
N ILE A 80 17.88 6.91 7.47
CA ILE A 80 16.75 6.00 7.70
C ILE A 80 16.90 4.65 6.97
N ASP A 81 18.13 4.31 6.57
CA ASP A 81 18.42 3.04 5.90
C ASP A 81 18.10 1.83 6.80
N GLY A 82 17.39 0.85 6.23
CA GLY A 82 16.91 -0.32 6.98
C GLY A 82 18.04 -1.15 7.58
N GLY A 83 19.14 -1.33 6.84
CA GLY A 83 20.26 -2.17 7.27
C GLY A 83 21.16 -1.51 8.30
N SER A 84 21.56 -0.27 8.07
CA SER A 84 22.55 0.44 8.89
C SER A 84 21.93 1.24 10.04
N GLN A 85 20.64 1.61 9.96
CA GLN A 85 19.99 2.48 10.95
C GLN A 85 18.87 1.77 11.70
N ILE A 86 18.03 0.99 11.03
CA ILE A 86 16.88 0.32 11.68
C ILE A 86 17.29 -1.00 12.33
N ASN A 87 17.99 -1.88 11.61
CA ASN A 87 18.37 -3.19 12.14
C ASN A 87 19.20 -3.16 13.45
N PRO A 88 20.12 -2.20 13.70
CA PRO A 88 20.83 -2.13 14.98
C PRO A 88 19.91 -1.95 16.21
N ARG A 89 18.72 -1.38 15.98
CA ARG A 89 17.66 -1.18 16.99
C ARG A 89 16.78 -2.41 17.16
N MET A 90 16.91 -3.41 16.29
CA MET A 90 16.21 -4.69 16.37
C MET A 90 16.99 -5.68 17.25
N GLU A 91 16.25 -6.54 17.95
CA GLU A 91 16.80 -7.63 18.76
C GLU A 91 16.73 -8.97 18.03
N LYS A 92 15.57 -9.30 17.47
CA LYS A 92 15.34 -10.59 16.81
C LYS A 92 14.34 -10.49 15.67
N SER A 93 14.57 -11.25 14.61
CA SER A 93 13.59 -11.45 13.54
C SER A 93 12.50 -12.44 13.97
N TYR A 94 11.31 -12.31 13.39
CA TYR A 94 10.19 -13.23 13.57
C TYR A 94 9.43 -13.46 12.26
N GLY A 95 8.73 -14.57 12.17
CA GLY A 95 7.78 -14.84 11.09
C GLY A 95 6.35 -14.83 11.57
N CYS A 96 5.44 -14.41 10.69
CA CYS A 96 4.02 -14.72 10.82
C CYS A 96 3.83 -16.24 10.92
N TRP A 97 2.59 -16.67 11.21
CA TRP A 97 2.28 -18.10 11.38
C TRP A 97 2.81 -18.96 10.23
N ARG A 98 3.76 -19.86 10.56
CA ARG A 98 4.45 -20.79 9.62
C ARG A 98 5.18 -20.12 8.45
N CYS A 99 5.47 -18.82 8.53
CA CYS A 99 6.12 -18.10 7.45
C CYS A 99 7.62 -18.44 7.36
N PRO A 100 8.13 -18.89 6.20
CA PRO A 100 9.54 -19.24 6.02
C PRO A 100 10.43 -18.03 5.69
N ILE A 101 9.84 -16.87 5.39
CA ILE A 101 10.56 -15.63 5.08
C ILE A 101 10.99 -14.92 6.36
N ALA A 102 10.10 -14.87 7.35
CA ALA A 102 10.33 -14.18 8.61
C ALA A 102 10.82 -12.72 8.43
N CYS A 103 10.03 -11.92 7.71
CA CYS A 103 10.34 -10.53 7.41
C CYS A 103 10.10 -9.56 8.58
N GLY A 104 9.48 -10.01 9.67
CA GLY A 104 9.25 -9.20 10.86
C GLY A 104 10.49 -9.15 11.75
N ALA A 105 10.59 -8.12 12.58
CA ALA A 105 11.55 -8.08 13.68
C ALA A 105 10.98 -7.29 14.85
N GLU A 106 11.49 -7.57 16.05
CA GLU A 106 11.14 -6.89 17.29
C GLU A 106 12.32 -6.05 17.77
N SER A 107 12.04 -4.85 18.26
CA SER A 107 13.03 -3.89 18.72
C SER A 107 13.57 -4.23 20.11
N LYS A 108 14.78 -3.76 20.38
CA LYS A 108 15.23 -3.46 21.74
C LYS A 108 14.37 -2.34 22.33
N GLU A 109 14.39 -2.15 23.65
CA GLU A 109 13.80 -0.94 24.25
C GLU A 109 14.57 0.30 23.77
N SER A 110 13.85 1.39 23.52
CA SER A 110 14.47 2.67 23.15
C SER A 110 15.36 3.19 24.27
N THR A 111 16.58 3.63 23.92
CA THR A 111 17.45 4.39 24.84
C THR A 111 17.26 5.90 24.70
N ASN A 112 16.41 6.33 23.76
CA ASN A 112 16.12 7.74 23.52
C ASN A 112 14.87 8.16 24.32
N PRO A 113 15.01 8.98 25.38
CA PRO A 113 13.87 9.35 26.24
C PRO A 113 12.82 10.21 25.53
N LYS A 114 13.15 10.83 24.38
CA LYS A 114 12.17 11.57 23.57
C LYS A 114 11.19 10.63 22.86
N TYR A 115 11.66 9.45 22.49
CA TYR A 115 10.92 8.48 21.69
C TYR A 115 10.91 7.11 22.38
N PRO A 116 10.17 6.96 23.50
CA PRO A 116 10.25 5.79 24.37
C PRO A 116 9.38 4.64 23.87
N TYR A 117 9.73 4.04 22.73
CA TYR A 117 9.09 2.78 22.31
C TYR A 117 9.58 1.62 23.21
N PRO A 118 8.68 0.73 23.64
CA PRO A 118 9.03 -0.37 24.54
C PRO A 118 9.83 -1.45 23.82
N HIS A 119 10.44 -2.33 24.62
CA HIS A 119 10.93 -3.63 24.14
C HIS A 119 9.81 -4.38 23.40
N HIS A 120 10.19 -5.18 22.40
CA HIS A 120 9.24 -5.90 21.53
C HIS A 120 8.38 -5.01 20.61
N THR A 121 8.75 -3.74 20.39
CA THR A 121 8.10 -2.94 19.35
C THR A 121 8.40 -3.53 17.97
N HIS A 122 7.39 -3.67 17.12
CA HIS A 122 7.58 -4.20 15.77
C HIS A 122 8.43 -3.25 14.92
N ARG A 123 9.37 -3.81 14.17
CA ARG A 123 10.07 -3.10 13.09
C ARG A 123 9.03 -2.42 12.20
N PRO A 124 9.16 -1.11 11.93
CA PRO A 124 8.31 -0.45 10.95
C PRO A 124 8.41 -1.14 9.59
N GLU A 125 7.36 -1.12 8.80
CA GLU A 125 7.46 -1.49 7.39
C GLU A 125 7.90 -0.28 6.55
N TYR A 126 8.29 -0.52 5.29
CA TYR A 126 8.63 0.50 4.29
C TYR A 126 7.61 1.65 4.26
N GLU A 127 6.32 1.29 4.22
CA GLU A 127 5.22 2.25 4.18
C GLU A 127 5.22 3.18 5.41
N ALA A 128 5.46 2.65 6.62
CA ALA A 128 5.58 3.47 7.83
C ALA A 128 6.82 4.37 7.78
N MET A 129 7.95 3.81 7.34
CA MET A 129 9.21 4.55 7.23
C MET A 129 9.13 5.70 6.22
N ALA A 130 8.51 5.49 5.07
CA ALA A 130 8.31 6.55 4.08
C ALA A 130 7.19 7.52 4.50
N ALA A 131 6.09 7.03 5.09
CA ALA A 131 4.99 7.89 5.51
C ALA A 131 5.39 8.88 6.60
N PHE A 132 6.17 8.46 7.60
CA PHE A 132 6.66 9.36 8.66
C PHE A 132 8.03 9.97 8.34
N GLY A 133 8.83 9.33 7.50
CA GLY A 133 10.17 9.79 7.14
C GLY A 133 10.15 10.66 5.89
N THR A 134 10.14 10.05 4.71
CA THR A 134 10.31 10.73 3.42
C THR A 134 9.23 11.77 3.15
N MET A 135 7.96 11.47 3.46
CA MET A 135 6.85 12.41 3.27
C MET A 135 6.92 13.62 4.21
N ASN A 136 7.54 13.48 5.39
CA ASN A 136 7.61 14.53 6.42
C ASN A 136 9.02 15.12 6.61
N LEU A 137 10.00 14.67 5.81
CA LEU A 137 11.43 15.01 5.88
C LEU A 137 12.11 14.66 7.22
N VAL A 138 11.56 13.71 7.97
CA VAL A 138 12.11 13.25 9.25
C VAL A 138 13.11 12.13 9.02
N ALA A 139 14.31 12.29 9.57
CA ALA A 139 15.42 11.35 9.40
C ALA A 139 15.95 10.76 10.71
N ASP A 140 15.14 10.77 11.77
CA ASP A 140 15.46 10.17 13.07
C ASP A 140 14.84 8.77 13.17
N PRO A 141 15.63 7.68 13.13
CA PRO A 141 15.11 6.32 13.20
C PRO A 141 14.32 6.01 14.47
N ASP A 142 14.70 6.59 15.62
CA ASP A 142 14.00 6.34 16.90
C ASP A 142 12.61 6.98 16.87
N ALA A 143 12.50 8.17 16.27
CA ALA A 143 11.21 8.83 16.04
C ALA A 143 10.31 8.01 15.11
N LEU A 144 10.85 7.44 14.03
CA LEU A 144 10.08 6.64 13.07
C LEU A 144 9.58 5.32 13.68
N ILE A 145 10.42 4.64 14.48
CA ILE A 145 10.01 3.44 15.21
C ILE A 145 8.94 3.79 16.25
N TYR A 146 9.07 4.93 16.92
CA TYR A 146 8.07 5.38 17.89
C TYR A 146 6.75 5.79 17.23
N ALA A 147 6.77 6.45 16.07
CA ALA A 147 5.56 6.76 15.30
C ALA A 147 4.81 5.47 14.91
N ASN A 148 5.54 4.45 14.44
CA ASN A 148 4.99 3.13 14.15
C ASN A 148 4.38 2.48 15.41
N HIS A 149 5.07 2.54 16.55
CA HIS A 149 4.54 2.05 17.82
C HIS A 149 3.22 2.74 18.20
N LEU A 150 3.19 4.08 18.14
CA LEU A 150 1.98 4.85 18.46
C LEU A 150 0.81 4.49 17.53
N CYS A 151 1.07 4.27 16.24
CA CYS A 151 0.02 3.80 15.33
C CYS A 151 -0.53 2.43 15.72
N ASN A 152 0.33 1.50 16.13
CA ASN A 152 -0.11 0.19 16.62
C ASN A 152 -0.96 0.30 17.90
N GLU A 153 -0.59 1.19 18.83
CA GLU A 153 -1.33 1.42 20.08
C GLU A 153 -2.69 2.09 19.85
N TYR A 154 -2.73 3.14 19.01
CA TYR A 154 -3.97 3.83 18.67
C TYR A 154 -4.85 3.06 17.67
N GLY A 155 -4.29 2.08 16.96
CA GLY A 155 -4.95 1.36 15.87
C GLY A 155 -5.10 2.20 14.61
N PHE A 156 -4.11 3.05 14.32
CA PHE A 156 -4.04 3.83 13.09
C PHE A 156 -3.33 3.08 11.97
N ASP A 157 -3.78 3.31 10.74
CA ASP A 157 -3.01 3.00 9.55
C ASP A 157 -1.85 4.01 9.42
N VAL A 158 -0.63 3.50 9.30
CA VAL A 158 0.60 4.28 9.22
C VAL A 158 0.66 5.17 7.97
N ILE A 159 0.12 4.71 6.84
CA ILE A 159 0.10 5.47 5.58
C ILE A 159 -0.80 6.70 5.76
N SER A 160 -2.05 6.46 6.16
CA SER A 160 -3.05 7.52 6.35
C SER A 160 -2.64 8.49 7.47
N ALA A 161 -2.10 7.99 8.58
CA ALA A 161 -1.61 8.84 9.66
C ALA A 161 -0.43 9.73 9.21
N GLY A 162 0.55 9.17 8.50
CA GLY A 162 1.67 9.95 7.95
C GLY A 162 1.21 10.98 6.92
N GLY A 163 0.28 10.63 6.04
CA GLY A 163 -0.32 11.53 5.06
C GLY A 163 -1.12 12.67 5.69
N ALA A 164 -1.89 12.39 6.75
CA ALA A 164 -2.61 13.41 7.51
C ALA A 164 -1.66 14.42 8.19
N ILE A 165 -0.54 13.94 8.75
CA ILE A 165 0.50 14.81 9.31
C ILE A 165 1.16 15.66 8.21
N SER A 166 1.51 15.05 7.07
CA SER A 166 2.11 15.78 5.94
C SER A 166 1.20 16.90 5.44
N MET A 167 -0.11 16.62 5.32
CA MET A 167 -1.10 17.65 4.98
C MET A 167 -1.17 18.74 6.06
N ALA A 168 -1.12 18.39 7.35
CA ALA A 168 -1.16 19.36 8.43
C ALA A 168 0.07 20.28 8.42
N ILE A 169 1.28 19.72 8.22
CA ILE A 169 2.52 20.50 8.08
C ILE A 169 2.41 21.46 6.89
N GLU A 170 1.90 21.01 5.76
CA GLU A 170 1.78 21.86 4.57
C GLU A 170 0.71 22.94 4.73
N CYS A 171 -0.43 22.63 5.37
CA CYS A 171 -1.44 23.63 5.73
C CYS A 171 -0.86 24.69 6.68
N TYR A 172 -0.06 24.27 7.67
CA TYR A 172 0.60 25.19 8.59
C TYR A 172 1.62 26.08 7.89
N GLN A 173 2.48 25.50 7.04
CA GLN A 173 3.47 26.24 6.25
C GLN A 173 2.82 27.32 5.38
N ASN A 174 1.62 27.05 4.85
CA ASN A 174 0.89 27.96 3.98
C ASN A 174 -0.11 28.86 4.75
N GLY A 175 -0.06 28.88 6.08
CA GLY A 175 -0.91 29.75 6.92
C GLY A 175 -2.40 29.40 6.89
N ILE A 176 -2.76 28.20 6.43
CA ILE A 176 -4.13 27.70 6.48
C ILE A 176 -4.51 27.34 7.92
N ILE A 177 -3.60 26.72 8.66
CA ILE A 177 -3.75 26.50 10.10
C ILE A 177 -2.61 27.22 10.83
N THR A 178 -2.86 27.66 12.06
CA THR A 178 -1.90 28.44 12.85
C THR A 178 -1.42 27.68 14.08
N LYS A 179 -0.46 28.28 14.82
CA LYS A 179 0.03 27.73 16.09
C LYS A 179 -1.07 27.65 17.14
N GLU A 180 -2.02 28.57 17.10
CA GLU A 180 -3.19 28.57 17.98
C GLU A 180 -4.11 27.39 17.66
N ASP A 181 -4.35 27.11 16.38
CA ASP A 181 -5.17 25.97 15.94
C ASP A 181 -4.56 24.63 16.41
N THR A 182 -3.23 24.53 16.41
CA THR A 182 -2.48 23.34 16.82
C THR A 182 -2.16 23.29 18.31
N GLU A 183 -2.79 24.14 19.13
CA GLU A 183 -2.59 24.22 20.59
C GLU A 183 -1.11 24.40 20.99
N GLY A 184 -0.35 25.11 20.17
CA GLY A 184 1.05 25.44 20.40
C GLY A 184 2.06 24.58 19.65
N ILE A 185 1.65 23.52 18.96
CA ILE A 185 2.55 22.66 18.17
C ILE A 185 2.97 23.39 16.89
N GLU A 186 4.24 23.74 16.75
CA GLU A 186 4.76 24.34 15.52
C GLU A 186 5.07 23.25 14.48
N LEU A 187 4.18 23.08 13.50
CA LEU A 187 4.35 22.05 12.48
C LEU A 187 5.36 22.51 11.42
N ARG A 188 6.51 21.84 11.36
CA ARG A 188 7.60 22.14 10.42
C ARG A 188 8.10 20.85 9.77
N TRP A 189 8.50 20.94 8.51
CA TRP A 189 9.15 19.83 7.82
C TRP A 189 10.43 19.41 8.54
N GLY A 190 10.62 18.10 8.72
CA GLY A 190 11.78 17.52 9.39
C GLY A 190 11.78 17.61 10.91
N ASP A 191 10.72 18.18 11.52
CA ASP A 191 10.59 18.26 12.97
C ASP A 191 9.91 17.00 13.52
N ALA A 192 10.75 16.06 13.99
CA ALA A 192 10.30 14.81 14.57
C ALA A 192 9.49 14.99 15.86
N ASP A 193 9.85 15.96 16.71
CA ASP A 193 9.16 16.22 17.98
C ASP A 193 7.74 16.74 17.70
N ALA A 194 7.58 17.68 16.75
CA ALA A 194 6.29 18.20 16.32
C ALA A 194 5.41 17.13 15.65
N MET A 195 6.00 16.29 14.79
CA MET A 195 5.31 15.15 14.16
C MET A 195 4.73 14.19 15.21
N ILE A 196 5.55 13.78 16.19
CA ILE A 196 5.12 12.85 17.25
C ILE A 196 4.05 13.50 18.15
N ALA A 197 4.20 14.77 18.49
CA ALA A 197 3.21 15.49 19.28
C ALA A 197 1.85 15.55 18.55
N PHE A 198 1.85 15.84 17.25
CA PHE A 198 0.63 15.89 16.46
C PHE A 198 -0.01 14.52 16.28
N LEU A 199 0.79 13.46 16.06
CA LEU A 199 0.30 12.08 15.99
C LEU A 199 -0.42 11.65 17.28
N LYS A 200 0.14 11.99 18.45
CA LYS A 200 -0.52 11.75 19.75
C LYS A 200 -1.82 12.54 19.87
N ALA A 201 -1.83 13.82 19.47
CA ALA A 201 -3.03 14.64 19.46
C ALA A 201 -4.12 14.08 18.53
N MET A 202 -3.75 13.48 17.39
CA MET A 202 -4.68 12.75 16.53
C MET A 202 -5.27 11.52 17.24
N GLY A 203 -4.41 10.68 17.84
CA GLY A 203 -4.82 9.48 18.58
C GLY A 203 -5.74 9.76 19.76
N GLU A 204 -5.50 10.87 20.45
CA GLU A 204 -6.28 11.35 21.59
C GLU A 204 -7.46 12.24 21.19
N ARG A 205 -7.61 12.53 19.88
CA ARG A 205 -8.63 13.41 19.31
C ARG A 205 -8.69 14.78 19.99
N LYS A 206 -7.54 15.45 20.11
CA LYS A 206 -7.41 16.81 20.68
C LYS A 206 -7.38 17.90 19.60
N GLY A 207 -7.99 19.05 19.92
CA GLY A 207 -7.95 20.25 19.09
C GLY A 207 -8.23 20.00 17.60
N ILE A 208 -7.47 20.68 16.74
CA ILE A 208 -7.56 20.48 15.29
C ILE A 208 -7.05 19.10 14.85
N ALA A 209 -6.17 18.45 15.61
CA ALA A 209 -5.65 17.13 15.25
C ALA A 209 -6.75 16.06 15.20
N ALA A 210 -7.84 16.23 15.94
CA ALA A 210 -9.04 15.38 15.85
C ALA A 210 -9.68 15.39 14.45
N VAL A 211 -9.56 16.50 13.72
CA VAL A 211 -10.06 16.64 12.34
C VAL A 211 -9.20 15.84 11.36
N PHE A 212 -7.87 15.89 11.53
CA PHE A 212 -6.93 15.10 10.74
C PHE A 212 -7.00 13.59 11.05
N ALA A 213 -7.42 13.21 12.26
CA ALA A 213 -7.66 11.81 12.62
C ALA A 213 -8.84 11.16 11.85
N ASP A 214 -9.65 11.95 11.14
CA ASP A 214 -10.71 11.44 10.25
C ASP A 214 -10.24 11.29 8.77
N GLY A 215 -8.96 11.52 8.48
CA GLY A 215 -8.36 11.41 7.14
C GLY A 215 -8.29 12.73 6.38
N VAL A 216 -7.40 12.81 5.39
CA VAL A 216 -7.07 14.06 4.66
C VAL A 216 -8.24 14.63 3.89
N LYS A 217 -9.11 13.77 3.34
CA LYS A 217 -10.32 14.22 2.63
C LYS A 217 -11.26 14.98 3.57
N VAL A 218 -11.58 14.36 4.71
CA VAL A 218 -12.48 14.96 5.70
C VAL A 218 -11.83 16.19 6.34
N ALA A 219 -10.52 16.15 6.56
CA ALA A 219 -9.79 17.30 7.06
C ALA A 219 -9.85 18.48 6.09
N ALA A 220 -9.63 18.25 4.79
CA ALA A 220 -9.71 19.28 3.76
C ALA A 220 -11.11 19.92 3.71
N GLU A 221 -12.15 19.10 3.71
CA GLU A 221 -13.54 19.56 3.69
C GLU A 221 -13.90 20.40 4.92
N LYS A 222 -13.46 19.99 6.12
CA LYS A 222 -13.74 20.71 7.37
C LYS A 222 -12.91 21.98 7.54
N ILE A 223 -11.65 21.97 7.12
CA ILE A 223 -10.73 23.13 7.25
C ILE A 223 -11.02 24.19 6.18
N GLY A 224 -11.35 23.74 4.96
CA GLY A 224 -11.53 24.59 3.79
C GLY A 224 -10.28 25.43 3.49
N ARG A 225 -10.49 26.66 3.01
CA ARG A 225 -9.42 27.66 2.79
C ARG A 225 -8.28 27.18 1.88
N GLY A 226 -8.57 26.30 0.92
CA GLY A 226 -7.57 25.75 0.00
C GLY A 226 -6.83 24.51 0.51
N ALA A 227 -7.21 23.97 1.68
CA ALA A 227 -6.58 22.78 2.27
C ALA A 227 -6.65 21.56 1.34
N GLU A 228 -7.67 21.48 0.48
CA GLU A 228 -7.84 20.42 -0.53
C GLU A 228 -6.65 20.28 -1.48
N LYS A 229 -5.87 21.35 -1.69
CA LYS A 229 -4.64 21.31 -2.49
C LYS A 229 -3.59 20.34 -1.91
N TYR A 230 -3.59 20.18 -0.59
CA TYR A 230 -2.57 19.41 0.15
C TYR A 230 -3.06 18.03 0.58
N ALA A 231 -4.31 17.68 0.27
CA ALA A 231 -4.93 16.41 0.61
C ALA A 231 -4.60 15.34 -0.44
N MET A 232 -3.53 14.59 -0.20
CA MET A 232 -3.00 13.58 -1.12
C MET A 232 -3.77 12.25 -1.03
N HIS A 233 -4.95 12.19 -1.65
CA HIS A 233 -5.82 11.01 -1.65
C HIS A 233 -6.44 10.72 -3.01
N ILE A 234 -6.91 9.47 -3.21
CA ILE A 234 -7.82 9.10 -4.29
C ILE A 234 -9.03 8.40 -3.68
N GLY A 235 -10.24 8.82 -4.05
CA GLY A 235 -11.47 8.24 -3.49
C GLY A 235 -11.68 8.42 -1.98
N GLY A 236 -10.84 9.23 -1.31
CA GLY A 236 -10.85 9.49 0.12
C GLY A 236 -9.81 8.71 0.92
N GLN A 237 -9.03 7.84 0.26
CA GLN A 237 -7.94 7.08 0.88
C GLN A 237 -6.59 7.68 0.49
N GLU A 238 -5.72 7.88 1.47
CA GLU A 238 -4.36 8.39 1.31
C GLU A 238 -3.51 7.47 0.42
N LEU A 239 -2.62 8.08 -0.35
CA LEU A 239 -1.78 7.37 -1.31
C LEU A 239 -0.65 6.58 -0.62
N PRO A 240 -0.33 5.37 -1.09
CA PRO A 240 0.77 4.56 -0.57
C PRO A 240 2.12 5.07 -1.07
N MET A 241 3.22 4.55 -0.52
CA MET A 241 4.56 5.11 -0.71
C MET A 241 5.24 4.67 -2.02
N HIS A 242 4.52 4.49 -3.13
CA HIS A 242 5.11 4.17 -4.43
C HIS A 242 4.63 5.14 -5.52
N ASP A 243 5.56 5.72 -6.27
CA ASP A 243 5.26 6.74 -7.26
C ASP A 243 4.96 6.10 -8.63
N PRO A 244 3.74 6.28 -9.16
CA PRO A 244 3.36 5.67 -10.43
C PRO A 244 4.14 6.22 -11.63
N LYS A 245 4.88 7.33 -11.48
CA LYS A 245 5.81 7.83 -12.50
C LYS A 245 6.98 6.87 -12.76
N LEU A 246 7.31 5.98 -11.82
CA LEU A 246 8.27 4.89 -12.04
C LEU A 246 7.62 3.58 -12.48
N GLN A 247 6.42 3.28 -11.98
CA GLN A 247 5.67 2.08 -12.34
C GLN A 247 4.21 2.42 -12.66
N PRO A 248 3.86 2.62 -13.95
CA PRO A 248 2.56 3.14 -14.37
C PRO A 248 1.35 2.31 -13.91
N GLU A 249 1.53 1.01 -13.70
CA GLU A 249 0.49 0.11 -13.17
C GLU A 249 -0.05 0.56 -11.82
N TYR A 250 0.77 1.22 -10.99
CA TYR A 250 0.30 1.78 -9.74
C TYR A 250 -0.74 2.88 -9.97
N TYR A 251 -0.64 3.68 -11.03
CA TYR A 251 -1.65 4.69 -11.34
C TYR A 251 -3.01 4.03 -11.57
N THR A 252 -3.02 3.03 -12.44
CA THR A 252 -4.23 2.25 -12.77
C THR A 252 -4.80 1.58 -11.52
N THR A 253 -3.95 0.99 -10.67
CA THR A 253 -4.39 0.38 -9.40
C THR A 253 -5.01 1.42 -8.47
N TYR A 254 -4.33 2.55 -8.24
CA TYR A 254 -4.75 3.54 -7.27
C TYR A 254 -6.06 4.21 -7.68
N LYS A 255 -6.27 4.41 -8.98
CA LYS A 255 -7.46 5.06 -9.51
C LYS A 255 -8.61 4.09 -9.73
N LEU A 256 -8.37 3.00 -10.45
CA LEU A 256 -9.42 2.15 -11.01
C LEU A 256 -9.78 0.92 -10.17
N ASP A 257 -8.97 0.51 -9.18
CA ASP A 257 -9.38 -0.58 -8.27
C ASP A 257 -10.58 -0.13 -7.40
N PRO A 258 -11.58 -1.00 -7.14
CA PRO A 258 -12.67 -0.68 -6.23
C PRO A 258 -12.23 -0.18 -4.85
N THR A 259 -11.06 -0.62 -4.36
CA THR A 259 -10.40 -0.05 -3.19
C THR A 259 -9.30 0.91 -3.65
N PRO A 260 -9.55 2.23 -3.65
CA PRO A 260 -8.63 3.20 -4.22
C PRO A 260 -7.32 3.28 -3.42
N ALA A 261 -6.31 3.91 -4.02
CA ALA A 261 -5.04 4.26 -3.38
C ALA A 261 -4.39 3.08 -2.61
N ARG A 262 -4.37 1.90 -3.24
CA ARG A 262 -3.76 0.69 -2.68
C ARG A 262 -2.68 0.16 -3.61
N HIS A 263 -1.47 -0.07 -3.10
CA HIS A 263 -0.38 -0.68 -3.86
C HIS A 263 -0.41 -2.21 -3.80
N THR A 264 -0.92 -2.81 -2.72
CA THR A 264 -0.92 -4.27 -2.51
C THR A 264 -1.83 -5.06 -3.44
N GLN A 265 -2.59 -4.39 -4.30
CA GLN A 265 -3.39 -5.04 -5.33
C GLN A 265 -2.60 -5.28 -6.63
N TYR A 266 -1.44 -4.65 -6.77
CA TYR A 266 -0.49 -4.89 -7.85
C TYR A 266 0.92 -4.93 -7.27
N GLU A 267 1.54 -6.09 -7.25
CA GLU A 267 2.96 -6.21 -6.94
C GLU A 267 3.78 -6.03 -8.23
N GLY A 268 4.67 -5.02 -8.26
CA GLY A 268 5.49 -4.65 -9.42
C GLY A 268 6.60 -5.62 -9.82
N ASN A 269 6.42 -6.93 -9.62
CA ASN A 269 7.43 -7.95 -9.86
C ASN A 269 7.16 -8.82 -11.08
N LYS A 270 8.22 -9.37 -11.68
CA LYS A 270 8.12 -10.36 -12.76
C LYS A 270 7.51 -11.65 -12.23
N ARG A 271 6.58 -12.22 -12.99
CA ARG A 271 5.81 -13.40 -12.59
C ARG A 271 6.18 -14.62 -13.43
N LEU A 272 6.03 -15.79 -12.83
CA LEU A 272 6.05 -17.08 -13.49
C LEU A 272 4.60 -17.47 -13.83
N GLY A 273 4.36 -18.05 -15.01
CA GLY A 273 3.04 -18.53 -15.43
C GLY A 273 2.42 -17.74 -16.59
N LYS A 274 1.09 -17.54 -16.55
CA LYS A 274 0.25 -17.04 -17.65
C LYS A 274 0.05 -15.52 -17.71
N ILE A 275 0.82 -14.76 -16.92
CA ILE A 275 0.64 -13.31 -16.85
C ILE A 275 1.48 -12.65 -17.95
N PRO A 276 0.87 -11.90 -18.89
CA PRO A 276 1.59 -11.26 -19.98
C PRO A 276 2.67 -10.31 -19.45
N PRO A 277 3.81 -10.14 -20.14
CA PRO A 277 4.80 -9.16 -19.73
C PRO A 277 4.31 -7.73 -19.97
N ALA A 278 4.68 -6.80 -19.09
CA ALA A 278 4.55 -5.37 -19.34
C ALA A 278 5.57 -4.91 -20.40
N PRO A 279 5.33 -3.78 -21.09
CA PRO A 279 6.35 -3.10 -21.88
C PRO A 279 7.58 -2.79 -21.01
N ALA A 280 8.77 -3.07 -21.56
CA ALA A 280 10.04 -2.94 -20.83
C ALA A 280 10.38 -1.49 -20.45
N ASP A 281 10.01 -0.53 -21.30
CA ASP A 281 10.15 0.90 -21.01
C ASP A 281 8.91 1.40 -20.26
N ASN A 282 9.11 1.86 -19.02
CA ASN A 282 8.06 2.39 -18.15
C ASN A 282 7.41 3.69 -18.68
N LYS A 283 7.96 4.31 -19.72
CA LYS A 283 7.39 5.48 -20.41
C LYS A 283 6.48 5.13 -21.57
N VAL A 284 6.41 3.85 -21.96
CA VAL A 284 5.43 3.36 -22.95
C VAL A 284 4.15 3.01 -22.21
N TYR A 285 3.07 3.76 -22.43
CA TYR A 285 1.81 3.60 -21.68
C TYR A 285 0.78 2.69 -22.35
N THR A 286 0.91 2.40 -23.65
CA THR A 286 0.06 1.46 -24.39
C THR A 286 0.45 0.01 -24.16
N GLY A 287 -0.50 -0.93 -24.24
CA GLY A 287 -0.23 -2.37 -24.18
C GLY A 287 0.09 -2.87 -22.76
N ARG A 288 -0.34 -2.14 -21.73
CA ARG A 288 -0.19 -2.47 -20.31
C ARG A 288 -1.45 -3.07 -19.71
N GLY A 289 -2.62 -2.86 -20.33
CA GLY A 289 -3.92 -3.27 -19.80
C GLY A 289 -3.98 -4.77 -19.48
N GLU A 290 -3.61 -5.62 -20.43
CA GLU A 290 -3.63 -7.09 -20.24
C GLU A 290 -2.65 -7.56 -19.16
N HIS A 291 -1.44 -6.99 -19.11
CA HIS A 291 -0.49 -7.27 -18.02
C HIS A 291 -1.11 -6.91 -16.68
N HIS A 292 -1.65 -5.69 -16.57
CA HIS A 292 -2.16 -5.16 -15.32
C HIS A 292 -3.42 -5.90 -14.84
N LYS A 293 -4.33 -6.25 -15.75
CA LYS A 293 -5.49 -7.10 -15.46
C LYS A 293 -5.04 -8.43 -14.87
N ALA A 294 -4.23 -9.20 -15.59
CA ALA A 294 -3.85 -10.53 -15.17
C ALA A 294 -3.05 -10.50 -13.86
N ALA A 295 -2.22 -9.48 -13.69
CA ALA A 295 -1.48 -9.17 -12.47
C ALA A 295 -2.40 -9.01 -11.24
N SER A 296 -3.33 -8.05 -11.32
CA SER A 296 -4.19 -7.70 -10.20
C SER A 296 -5.22 -8.78 -9.90
N GLU A 297 -5.77 -9.43 -10.91
CA GLU A 297 -6.70 -10.55 -10.73
C GLU A 297 -6.04 -11.73 -10.03
N TYR A 298 -4.78 -12.03 -10.37
CA TYR A 298 -4.05 -13.10 -9.72
C TYR A 298 -3.77 -12.79 -8.24
N MET A 299 -3.53 -11.53 -7.89
CA MET A 299 -3.41 -11.10 -6.49
C MET A 299 -4.71 -11.31 -5.69
N HIS A 300 -5.89 -11.31 -6.33
CA HIS A 300 -7.13 -11.72 -5.65
C HIS A 300 -7.13 -13.19 -5.24
N VAL A 301 -6.55 -14.08 -6.05
CA VAL A 301 -6.42 -15.51 -5.70
C VAL A 301 -5.51 -15.67 -4.48
N VAL A 302 -4.40 -14.92 -4.43
CA VAL A 302 -3.48 -14.92 -3.28
C VAL A 302 -4.19 -14.46 -2.01
N ASN A 303 -4.90 -13.34 -2.09
CA ASN A 303 -5.64 -12.78 -0.96
C ASN A 303 -6.76 -13.72 -0.49
N ALA A 304 -7.54 -14.30 -1.42
CA ALA A 304 -8.62 -15.25 -1.10
C ALA A 304 -8.09 -16.57 -0.51
N GLY A 305 -6.90 -17.01 -0.93
CA GLY A 305 -6.21 -18.17 -0.37
C GLY A 305 -5.63 -17.95 1.03
N GLY A 306 -5.69 -16.72 1.57
CA GLY A 306 -5.09 -16.38 2.88
C GLY A 306 -3.57 -16.39 2.86
N MET A 307 -2.96 -16.20 1.69
CA MET A 307 -1.52 -16.21 1.49
C MET A 307 -0.91 -14.82 1.66
N CYS A 308 0.37 -14.77 2.05
CA CYS A 308 1.13 -13.52 2.08
C CYS A 308 1.51 -13.09 0.66
N GLN A 309 1.37 -11.79 0.36
CA GLN A 309 1.78 -11.21 -0.92
C GLN A 309 3.25 -11.51 -1.27
N PHE A 310 4.17 -11.62 -0.31
CA PHE A 310 5.58 -11.92 -0.62
C PHE A 310 5.80 -13.30 -1.24
N ILE A 311 4.80 -14.20 -1.18
CA ILE A 311 4.82 -15.44 -1.97
C ILE A 311 4.85 -15.12 -3.47
N MET A 312 4.19 -14.03 -3.91
CA MET A 312 4.27 -13.54 -5.29
C MET A 312 5.66 -13.13 -5.73
N MET A 313 6.52 -12.77 -4.77
CA MET A 313 7.88 -12.31 -5.04
C MET A 313 8.91 -13.43 -4.88
N ALA A 314 8.74 -14.27 -3.88
CA ALA A 314 9.75 -15.23 -3.46
C ALA A 314 9.48 -16.66 -3.95
N ALA A 315 8.24 -17.05 -4.20
CA ALA A 315 7.89 -18.43 -4.54
C ALA A 315 7.61 -18.63 -6.04
N ASN A 316 7.66 -19.88 -6.49
CA ASN A 316 7.19 -20.25 -7.83
C ASN A 316 5.66 -20.36 -7.84
N THR A 317 5.01 -19.24 -8.14
CA THR A 317 3.56 -19.08 -8.12
C THR A 317 2.82 -19.91 -9.16
N ALA A 318 3.50 -20.38 -10.23
CA ALA A 318 2.91 -21.31 -11.18
C ALA A 318 2.44 -22.63 -10.52
N ASN A 319 2.93 -22.95 -9.32
CA ASN A 319 2.53 -24.12 -8.53
C ASN A 319 1.27 -23.90 -7.67
N MET A 320 0.65 -22.72 -7.67
CA MET A 320 -0.55 -22.46 -6.87
C MET A 320 -1.66 -23.52 -7.07
N PRO A 321 -2.01 -23.97 -8.30
CA PRO A 321 -2.98 -25.05 -8.49
C PRO A 321 -2.67 -26.28 -7.64
N THR A 322 -1.41 -26.73 -7.66
CA THR A 322 -0.93 -27.85 -6.86
C THR A 322 -1.14 -27.61 -5.36
N TRP A 323 -0.88 -26.39 -4.88
CA TRP A 323 -1.04 -26.06 -3.45
C TRP A 323 -2.49 -26.10 -3.00
N PHE A 324 -3.41 -25.51 -3.79
CA PHE A 324 -4.83 -25.53 -3.47
C PHE A 324 -5.37 -26.95 -3.54
N ASN A 325 -5.12 -27.68 -4.63
CA ASN A 325 -5.62 -29.03 -4.84
C ASN A 325 -5.16 -30.00 -3.73
N ALA A 326 -3.92 -29.87 -3.26
CA ALA A 326 -3.41 -30.69 -2.16
C ALA A 326 -4.15 -30.47 -0.83
N VAL A 327 -4.68 -29.27 -0.58
CA VAL A 327 -5.38 -28.94 0.67
C VAL A 327 -6.88 -29.13 0.55
N THR A 328 -7.48 -28.76 -0.58
CA THR A 328 -8.93 -28.77 -0.79
C THR A 328 -9.45 -30.08 -1.39
N GLY A 329 -8.59 -30.86 -2.04
CA GLY A 329 -8.99 -32.01 -2.85
C GLY A 329 -9.67 -31.64 -4.17
N TRP A 330 -9.56 -30.38 -4.59
CA TRP A 330 -10.04 -29.93 -5.91
C TRP A 330 -9.10 -30.39 -7.02
N ASP A 331 -9.54 -30.18 -8.26
CA ASP A 331 -8.76 -30.44 -9.47
C ASP A 331 -8.66 -29.15 -10.31
N MET A 332 -8.28 -28.06 -9.65
CA MET A 332 -8.15 -26.76 -10.32
C MET A 332 -6.88 -26.71 -11.16
N ASP A 333 -6.97 -26.08 -12.33
CA ASP A 333 -5.80 -25.69 -13.12
C ASP A 333 -5.52 -24.18 -13.02
N LEU A 334 -4.48 -23.72 -13.74
CA LEU A 334 -4.11 -22.30 -13.72
C LEU A 334 -5.12 -21.40 -14.45
N ASP A 335 -5.83 -21.90 -15.46
CA ASP A 335 -6.86 -21.10 -16.17
C ASP A 335 -8.06 -20.86 -15.27
N GLU A 336 -8.53 -21.89 -14.57
CA GLU A 336 -9.58 -21.78 -13.56
C GLU A 336 -9.19 -20.81 -12.44
N MET A 337 -7.92 -20.80 -12.01
CA MET A 337 -7.43 -19.80 -11.05
C MET A 337 -7.48 -18.38 -11.58
N MET A 338 -7.06 -18.14 -12.82
CA MET A 338 -7.17 -16.81 -13.44
C MET A 338 -8.64 -16.36 -13.51
N GLN A 339 -9.55 -17.27 -13.86
CA GLN A 339 -10.99 -17.00 -13.86
C GLN A 339 -11.55 -16.69 -12.46
N VAL A 340 -11.04 -17.32 -11.40
CA VAL A 340 -11.39 -16.96 -10.01
C VAL A 340 -10.98 -15.53 -9.70
N GLY A 341 -9.76 -15.14 -10.08
CA GLY A 341 -9.28 -13.77 -9.93
C GLY A 341 -10.17 -12.75 -10.66
N GLU A 342 -10.49 -13.02 -11.93
CA GLU A 342 -11.39 -12.19 -12.75
C GLU A 342 -12.81 -12.11 -12.16
N ARG A 343 -13.34 -13.22 -11.64
CA ARG A 343 -14.63 -13.25 -10.94
C ARG A 343 -14.64 -12.34 -9.72
N ILE A 344 -13.59 -12.38 -8.89
CA ILE A 344 -13.47 -11.52 -7.71
C ILE A 344 -13.37 -10.05 -8.12
N ALA A 345 -12.54 -9.72 -9.14
CA ALA A 345 -12.40 -8.36 -9.64
C ALA A 345 -13.74 -7.78 -10.11
N ASN A 346 -14.48 -8.53 -10.93
CA ASN A 346 -15.78 -8.12 -11.45
C ASN A 346 -16.85 -8.00 -10.36
N LEU A 347 -16.87 -8.89 -9.37
CA LEU A 347 -17.77 -8.78 -8.22
C LEU A 347 -17.48 -7.51 -7.40
N ARG A 348 -16.20 -7.21 -7.13
CA ARG A 348 -15.80 -5.99 -6.42
C ARG A 348 -16.18 -4.73 -7.19
N MET A 349 -15.97 -4.72 -8.51
CA MET A 349 -16.35 -3.58 -9.36
C MET A 349 -17.87 -3.41 -9.44
N ALA A 350 -18.62 -4.51 -9.58
CA ALA A 350 -20.07 -4.47 -9.55
C ALA A 350 -20.60 -3.88 -8.23
N TYR A 351 -20.01 -4.24 -7.09
CA TYR A 351 -20.33 -3.62 -5.81
C TYR A 351 -20.07 -2.11 -5.83
N GLU A 352 -18.87 -1.68 -6.23
CA GLU A 352 -18.50 -0.26 -6.30
C GLU A 352 -19.48 0.55 -7.15
N VAL A 353 -19.81 0.07 -8.35
CA VAL A 353 -20.74 0.75 -9.26
C VAL A 353 -22.17 0.76 -8.72
N ARG A 354 -22.63 -0.34 -8.11
CA ARG A 354 -23.97 -0.42 -7.50
C ARG A 354 -24.14 0.60 -6.38
N GLU A 355 -23.11 0.81 -5.57
CA GLU A 355 -23.11 1.81 -4.49
C GLU A 355 -22.97 3.25 -5.01
N GLY A 356 -22.96 3.46 -6.33
CA GLY A 356 -22.87 4.77 -6.97
C GLY A 356 -21.43 5.25 -7.21
N GLY A 357 -20.43 4.40 -6.96
CA GLY A 357 -19.03 4.67 -7.26
C GLY A 357 -18.76 4.69 -8.76
N ASN A 358 -17.79 5.51 -9.17
CA ASN A 358 -17.23 5.50 -10.52
C ASN A 358 -15.72 5.76 -10.41
N PRO A 359 -14.89 4.70 -10.44
CA PRO A 359 -13.45 4.82 -10.31
C PRO A 359 -12.78 5.75 -11.33
N ARG A 360 -13.28 5.79 -12.57
CA ARG A 360 -12.77 6.67 -13.62
C ARG A 360 -12.97 8.15 -13.33
N LYS A 361 -14.02 8.51 -12.57
CA LYS A 361 -14.31 9.89 -12.16
C LYS A 361 -13.59 10.34 -10.88
N ARG A 362 -12.81 9.47 -10.23
CA ARG A 362 -12.05 9.84 -9.03
C ARG A 362 -10.99 10.89 -9.39
N TYR A 363 -10.98 11.97 -8.63
CA TYR A 363 -9.91 12.97 -8.72
C TYR A 363 -8.57 12.33 -8.33
N VAL A 364 -7.52 12.65 -9.10
CA VAL A 364 -6.14 12.27 -8.79
C VAL A 364 -5.32 13.55 -8.62
N PRO A 365 -4.62 13.72 -7.50
CA PRO A 365 -3.79 14.91 -7.28
C PRO A 365 -2.72 15.08 -8.39
N PRO A 366 -2.54 16.29 -8.96
CA PRO A 366 -1.59 16.56 -10.05
C PRO A 366 -0.13 16.16 -9.77
N ARG A 367 0.29 16.13 -8.50
CA ARG A 367 1.63 15.68 -8.08
C ARG A 367 1.87 14.19 -8.43
N VAL A 368 0.82 13.37 -8.37
CA VAL A 368 0.88 11.93 -8.64
C VAL A 368 1.13 11.66 -10.12
N THR A 369 0.44 12.38 -11.00
CA THR A 369 0.49 12.14 -12.45
C THR A 369 1.61 12.89 -13.16
N GLY A 370 2.27 13.84 -12.50
CA GLY A 370 3.26 14.73 -13.10
C GLY A 370 2.64 15.90 -13.88
N GLU A 371 1.33 16.15 -13.72
CA GLU A 371 0.68 17.38 -14.21
C GLU A 371 1.20 18.62 -13.46
N SER A 372 1.50 18.46 -12.16
CA SER A 372 2.28 19.45 -11.41
C SER A 372 3.77 19.17 -11.57
N THR A 373 4.56 20.23 -11.73
CA THR A 373 6.02 20.14 -11.80
C THR A 373 6.70 20.14 -10.42
N GLU A 374 5.94 20.25 -9.32
CA GLU A 374 6.51 20.36 -7.96
C GLU A 374 7.47 19.21 -7.64
N ALA A 375 7.10 17.95 -7.91
CA ALA A 375 7.96 16.79 -7.69
C ALA A 375 8.76 16.33 -8.93
N THR A 376 8.64 17.04 -10.06
CA THR A 376 9.26 16.65 -11.34
C THR A 376 10.09 17.75 -11.97
N HIS A 377 10.40 18.82 -11.22
CA HIS A 377 11.26 19.91 -11.68
C HIS A 377 12.74 19.49 -11.82
N ALA A 378 13.16 18.44 -11.10
CA ALA A 378 14.51 17.89 -11.10
C ALA A 378 14.53 16.42 -10.65
N GLY A 379 15.71 15.79 -10.71
CA GLY A 379 15.93 14.43 -10.20
C GLY A 379 15.45 13.32 -11.14
N PRO A 380 15.35 12.07 -10.65
CA PRO A 380 15.07 10.89 -11.49
C PRO A 380 13.74 10.96 -12.27
N LEU A 381 12.76 11.70 -11.75
CA LEU A 381 11.43 11.86 -12.38
C LEU A 381 11.30 13.16 -13.17
N GLN A 382 12.42 13.84 -13.47
CA GLN A 382 12.38 15.14 -14.11
C GLN A 382 11.58 15.09 -15.43
N GLY A 383 10.56 15.95 -15.52
CA GLY A 383 9.70 16.07 -16.70
C GLY A 383 8.80 14.88 -16.99
N ILE A 384 8.73 13.87 -16.13
CA ILE A 384 7.81 12.74 -16.33
C ILE A 384 6.38 13.21 -16.08
N LYS A 385 5.51 12.90 -17.05
CA LYS A 385 4.06 13.09 -16.99
C LYS A 385 3.40 11.84 -17.56
N LEU A 386 2.50 11.23 -16.80
CA LEU A 386 1.79 10.01 -17.19
C LEU A 386 0.76 10.30 -18.29
N ASP A 387 0.69 9.45 -19.31
CA ASP A 387 -0.47 9.38 -20.21
C ASP A 387 -1.60 8.59 -19.54
N THR A 388 -2.30 9.30 -18.65
CA THR A 388 -3.35 8.74 -17.80
C THR A 388 -4.52 8.17 -18.59
N GLU A 389 -4.93 8.85 -19.67
CA GLU A 389 -6.06 8.41 -20.49
C GLU A 389 -5.76 7.08 -21.18
N THR A 390 -4.56 6.94 -21.76
CA THR A 390 -4.14 5.67 -22.36
C THR A 390 -4.10 4.55 -21.32
N LEU A 391 -3.51 4.78 -20.14
CA LEU A 391 -3.43 3.77 -19.07
C LEU A 391 -4.81 3.29 -18.61
N GLU A 392 -5.76 4.22 -18.45
CA GLU A 392 -7.12 3.89 -18.04
C GLU A 392 -7.88 3.12 -19.11
N VAL A 393 -7.88 3.62 -20.36
CA VAL A 393 -8.62 3.01 -21.46
C VAL A 393 -8.08 1.62 -21.76
N ASP A 394 -6.77 1.43 -21.74
CA ASP A 394 -6.15 0.14 -22.03
C ASP A 394 -6.53 -0.91 -20.97
N PHE A 395 -6.54 -0.53 -19.68
CA PHE A 395 -6.97 -1.42 -18.62
C PHE A 395 -8.47 -1.73 -18.64
N LEU A 396 -9.33 -0.72 -18.83
CA LEU A 396 -10.78 -0.93 -18.88
C LEU A 396 -11.17 -1.83 -20.05
N LYS A 397 -10.52 -1.69 -21.21
CA LYS A 397 -10.69 -2.60 -22.35
C LYS A 397 -10.28 -4.02 -22.01
N ALA A 398 -9.12 -4.22 -21.38
CA ALA A 398 -8.67 -5.55 -20.98
C ALA A 398 -9.69 -6.22 -20.03
N CYS A 399 -10.26 -5.47 -19.09
CA CYS A 399 -11.25 -5.97 -18.14
C CYS A 399 -12.65 -6.19 -18.74
N ASP A 400 -12.92 -5.74 -19.97
CA ASP A 400 -14.28 -5.62 -20.55
C ASP A 400 -15.24 -4.83 -19.64
N TRP A 401 -14.73 -3.71 -19.12
CA TRP A 401 -15.49 -2.75 -18.33
C TRP A 401 -15.84 -1.54 -19.18
N ASP A 402 -17.03 -0.99 -18.95
CA ASP A 402 -17.48 0.20 -19.67
C ASP A 402 -16.52 1.38 -19.48
N LEU A 403 -16.17 2.05 -20.58
CA LEU A 403 -15.15 3.09 -20.61
C LEU A 403 -15.57 4.39 -19.91
N GLU A 404 -16.83 4.57 -19.55
CA GLU A 404 -17.31 5.80 -18.88
C GLU A 404 -17.74 5.54 -17.43
N THR A 405 -18.30 4.35 -17.19
CA THR A 405 -18.92 3.98 -15.91
C THR A 405 -18.13 2.95 -15.12
N CYS A 406 -17.10 2.33 -15.72
CA CYS A 406 -16.39 1.15 -15.21
C CYS A 406 -17.29 -0.07 -14.98
N LYS A 407 -18.55 -0.02 -15.43
CA LYS A 407 -19.54 -1.06 -15.18
C LYS A 407 -19.18 -2.33 -15.97
N PRO A 408 -19.06 -3.50 -15.32
CA PRO A 408 -18.92 -4.76 -16.03
C PRO A 408 -20.16 -5.06 -16.89
N SER A 409 -19.94 -5.56 -18.10
CA SER A 409 -21.04 -5.96 -18.99
C SER A 409 -21.85 -7.11 -18.40
N LYS A 410 -23.16 -7.18 -18.73
CA LYS A 410 -24.01 -8.30 -18.30
C LYS A 410 -23.44 -9.65 -18.77
N ALA A 411 -22.99 -9.71 -20.03
CA ALA A 411 -22.40 -10.90 -20.62
C ALA A 411 -21.11 -11.32 -19.88
N LYS A 412 -20.24 -10.37 -19.52
CA LYS A 412 -19.02 -10.65 -18.72
C LYS A 412 -19.38 -11.26 -17.37
N LEU A 413 -20.29 -10.67 -16.63
CA LEU A 413 -20.74 -11.19 -15.32
C LEU A 413 -21.34 -12.60 -15.44
N GLU A 414 -22.22 -12.84 -16.41
CA GLU A 414 -22.81 -14.16 -16.65
C GLU A 414 -21.76 -15.20 -17.06
N SER A 415 -20.76 -14.82 -17.86
CA SER A 415 -19.66 -15.71 -18.25
C SER A 415 -18.79 -16.15 -17.06
N LEU A 416 -18.74 -15.35 -16.00
CA LEU A 416 -18.01 -15.64 -14.76
C LEU A 416 -18.88 -16.37 -13.71
N GLY A 417 -20.13 -16.70 -14.03
CA GLY A 417 -21.07 -17.34 -13.09
C GLY A 417 -21.63 -16.38 -12.03
N LEU A 418 -21.77 -15.10 -12.36
CA LEU A 418 -22.30 -14.05 -11.49
C LEU A 418 -23.69 -13.57 -11.98
N GLN A 419 -24.61 -14.51 -12.24
CA GLN A 419 -25.93 -14.19 -12.82
C GLN A 419 -26.77 -13.29 -11.91
N ASP A 420 -26.75 -13.53 -10.60
CA ASP A 420 -27.44 -12.74 -9.58
C ASP A 420 -26.88 -11.31 -9.51
N VAL A 421 -25.56 -11.15 -9.58
CA VAL A 421 -24.90 -9.84 -9.66
C VAL A 421 -25.28 -9.12 -10.96
N ALA A 422 -25.32 -9.84 -12.08
CA ALA A 422 -25.70 -9.26 -13.36
C ALA A 422 -27.13 -8.72 -13.34
N VAL A 423 -28.06 -9.46 -12.72
CA VAL A 423 -29.43 -8.99 -12.48
C VAL A 423 -29.43 -7.76 -11.57
N ALA A 424 -28.75 -7.80 -10.42
CA ALA A 424 -28.77 -6.70 -9.46
C ALA A 424 -28.14 -5.41 -10.02
N LEU A 425 -27.11 -5.51 -10.86
CA LEU A 425 -26.37 -4.36 -11.39
C LEU A 425 -27.05 -3.75 -12.62
N HIS A 426 -27.83 -4.52 -13.39
CA HIS A 426 -28.49 -4.10 -14.63
C HIS A 426 -30.03 -4.09 -14.57
N ALA A 427 -30.61 -4.31 -13.39
CA ALA A 427 -32.01 -3.97 -13.07
C ALA A 427 -32.17 -2.45 -12.98
#